data_AF-A0A0L6WCA8-F1
#
_entry.id   AF-A0A0L6WCA8-F1
#
_cell.length_a   1.000
_cell.length_b   1.000
_cell.length_c   1.000
_cell.angle_alpha   90.00
_cell.angle_beta   90.00
_cell.angle_gamma   90.00
#
_symmetry.space_group_name_H-M   'P 1'
#
loop_
_entity.id
_entity.type
_entity.pdbx_description
1 polymer ?
#
loop_
_entity_poly.entity_id
_entity_poly.type
_entity_poly.pdbx_seq_one_letter_code
_entity_poly.pdbx_strand_id
1 'polypeptide(L)'
;MLNEAGSICSVVDLVLCYQDHSERAAFAVTSLGKQDMILGFTWLCEHNPEIDWTKGEVKMSRCPHHCITCAEEAHIEWRAKVCEHAAMCACCARHLPYADLNLLSPPPLAFPYREALHKDV
;
A
#
# COMPACT_ATOMS: atom_id res chain seq x y z
N MET A 1 -8.53 3.43 -35.56
CA MET A 1 -7.49 3.88 -34.61
C MET A 1 -7.55 2.98 -33.40
N LEU A 2 -6.41 2.41 -32.98
CA LEU A 2 -6.30 1.64 -31.75
C LEU A 2 -6.05 2.59 -30.59
N ASN A 3 -6.55 2.24 -29.40
CA ASN A 3 -6.25 2.99 -28.18
C ASN A 3 -4.83 2.63 -27.70
N GLU A 4 -3.81 3.18 -28.35
CA GLU A 4 -2.41 2.84 -28.04
C GLU A 4 -2.01 3.23 -26.61
N ALA A 5 -2.50 4.37 -26.11
CA ALA A 5 -2.22 4.83 -24.74
C ALA A 5 -2.95 3.99 -23.66
N GLY A 6 -4.05 3.32 -24.01
CA GLY A 6 -4.80 2.45 -23.10
C GLY A 6 -4.53 0.96 -23.30
N SER A 7 -3.45 0.60 -24.00
CA SER A 7 -3.05 -0.80 -24.14
C SER A 7 -2.69 -1.41 -22.79
N ILE A 8 -3.22 -2.60 -22.50
CA ILE A 8 -2.84 -3.39 -21.33
C ILE A 8 -1.77 -4.38 -21.82
N CYS A 9 -0.53 -4.16 -21.40
CA CYS A 9 0.61 -4.90 -21.91
C CYS A 9 1.10 -6.00 -20.95
N SER A 10 0.75 -5.92 -19.68
CA SER A 10 1.19 -6.87 -18.66
C SER A 10 0.24 -6.90 -17.48
N VAL A 11 0.37 -7.95 -16.67
CA VAL A 11 -0.30 -8.08 -15.37
C VAL A 11 0.78 -8.24 -14.30
N VAL A 12 0.60 -7.59 -13.15
CA VAL A 12 1.52 -7.66 -12.01
C VAL A 12 0.75 -7.99 -10.74
N ASP A 13 1.32 -8.83 -9.87
CA ASP A 13 0.78 -9.09 -8.54
C ASP A 13 1.31 -8.03 -7.57
N LEU A 14 0.40 -7.30 -6.92
CA LEU A 14 0.72 -6.26 -5.95
C LEU A 14 0.06 -6.55 -4.61
N VAL A 15 0.67 -6.07 -3.53
CA VAL A 15 0.03 -5.98 -2.22
C VAL A 15 -0.68 -4.63 -2.13
N LEU A 16 -2.01 -4.65 -2.10
CA LEU A 16 -2.85 -3.47 -1.87
C LEU A 16 -3.02 -3.28 -0.37
N CYS A 17 -2.64 -2.12 0.15
CA CYS A 17 -2.87 -1.75 1.56
C CYS A 17 -3.73 -0.48 1.63
N TYR A 18 -4.84 -0.55 2.35
CA TYR A 18 -5.71 0.60 2.61
C TYR A 18 -6.29 0.53 4.02
N GLN A 19 -5.92 1.46 4.90
CA GLN A 19 -6.31 1.44 6.32
C GLN A 19 -5.99 0.08 6.99
N ASP A 20 -7.01 -0.64 7.44
CA ASP A 20 -6.95 -1.97 8.07
C ASP A 20 -7.11 -3.14 7.07
N HIS A 21 -7.19 -2.85 5.76
CA HIS A 21 -7.29 -3.82 4.67
C HIS A 21 -5.94 -4.07 4.00
N SER A 22 -5.57 -5.34 3.78
CA SER A 22 -4.35 -5.70 3.04
C SER A 22 -4.46 -7.04 2.28
N GLU A 23 -4.34 -7.00 0.97
CA GLU A 23 -4.51 -8.17 0.11
C GLU A 23 -3.48 -8.23 -1.03
N ARG A 24 -3.29 -9.43 -1.60
CA ARG A 24 -2.59 -9.60 -2.88
C ARG A 24 -3.59 -9.67 -4.01
N ALA A 25 -3.44 -8.79 -4.99
CA ALA A 25 -4.29 -8.75 -6.17
C ALA A 25 -3.47 -8.56 -7.45
N ALA A 26 -4.00 -9.08 -8.55
CA ALA A 26 -3.42 -8.93 -9.88
C ALA A 26 -3.92 -7.65 -10.55
N PHE A 27 -3.00 -6.81 -11.03
CA PHE A 27 -3.29 -5.54 -11.68
C PHE A 27 -2.84 -5.55 -13.13
N ALA A 28 -3.75 -5.15 -14.02
CA ALA A 28 -3.43 -4.84 -15.40
C ALA A 28 -2.63 -3.54 -15.47
N VAL A 29 -1.46 -3.57 -16.12
CA VAL A 29 -0.59 -2.41 -16.27
C VAL A 29 -0.94 -1.68 -17.55
N THR A 30 -1.25 -0.39 -17.41
CA THR A 30 -1.51 0.52 -18.53
C THR A 30 -1.15 1.95 -18.13
N SER A 31 -1.11 2.87 -19.10
CA SER A 31 -0.86 4.29 -18.83
C SER A 31 -2.14 4.95 -18.30
N LEU A 32 -2.18 5.21 -16.99
CA LEU A 32 -3.32 5.82 -16.29
C LEU A 32 -3.26 7.35 -16.21
N GLY A 33 -2.24 7.99 -16.78
CA GLY A 33 -2.08 9.45 -16.75
C GLY A 33 -1.66 9.95 -15.37
N LYS A 34 -2.56 10.63 -14.64
CA LYS A 34 -2.27 11.20 -13.31
C LYS A 34 -2.57 10.25 -12.15
N GLN A 35 -3.30 9.18 -12.41
CA GLN A 35 -3.66 8.19 -11.42
C GLN A 35 -2.59 7.10 -11.37
N ASP A 36 -2.26 6.64 -10.16
CA ASP A 36 -1.32 5.53 -9.98
C ASP A 36 -2.01 4.17 -10.12
N MET A 37 -3.29 4.08 -9.77
CA MET A 37 -4.06 2.84 -9.72
C MET A 37 -5.56 3.12 -9.82
N ILE A 38 -6.30 2.19 -10.43
CA ILE A 38 -7.77 2.20 -10.48
C ILE A 38 -8.27 0.84 -10.00
N LEU A 39 -9.17 0.85 -9.01
CA LEU A 39 -9.89 -0.33 -8.58
C LEU A 39 -11.18 -0.47 -9.39
N GLY A 40 -11.31 -1.57 -10.11
CA GLY A 40 -12.42 -1.83 -11.01
C GLY A 40 -13.70 -2.26 -10.31
N PHE A 41 -14.76 -2.41 -11.09
CA PHE A 41 -16.07 -2.87 -10.62
C PHE A 41 -16.02 -4.25 -9.94
N THR A 42 -15.28 -5.21 -10.50
CA THR A 42 -15.15 -6.56 -9.93
C THR A 42 -14.59 -6.51 -8.51
N TRP A 43 -13.56 -5.70 -8.29
CA TRP A 43 -12.97 -5.49 -6.97
C TRP A 43 -13.99 -4.89 -5.99
N LEU A 44 -14.74 -3.86 -6.43
CA LEU A 44 -15.80 -3.24 -5.63
C LEU A 44 -16.94 -4.20 -5.28
N CYS A 45 -17.33 -5.11 -6.18
CA CYS A 45 -18.37 -6.10 -5.91
C CYS A 45 -17.93 -7.12 -4.86
N GLU A 46 -16.67 -7.56 -4.93
CA GLU A 46 -16.10 -8.52 -3.99
C GLU A 46 -15.99 -7.93 -2.58
N HIS A 47 -15.55 -6.68 -2.48
CA HIS A 47 -15.30 -6.01 -1.20
C HIS A 47 -16.54 -5.31 -0.63
N ASN A 48 -17.47 -4.89 -1.51
CA ASN A 48 -18.69 -4.14 -1.20
C ASN A 48 -18.49 -3.06 -0.11
N PRO A 49 -17.52 -2.14 -0.27
CA PRO A 49 -17.19 -1.20 0.78
C PRO A 49 -18.29 -0.16 0.99
N GLU A 50 -18.29 0.48 2.15
CA GLU A 50 -19.15 1.61 2.42
C GLU A 50 -18.49 2.89 1.91
N ILE A 51 -19.09 3.55 0.92
CA ILE A 51 -18.52 4.74 0.29
C ILE A 51 -19.39 5.95 0.64
N ASP A 52 -18.78 6.93 1.31
CA ASP A 52 -19.35 8.26 1.49
C ASP A 52 -18.79 9.18 0.40
N TRP A 53 -19.54 9.33 -0.69
CA TRP A 53 -19.17 10.17 -1.82
C TRP A 53 -19.10 11.67 -1.49
N THR A 54 -19.81 12.11 -0.44
CA THR A 54 -19.81 13.52 -0.04
C THR A 54 -18.50 13.88 0.66
N LYS A 55 -18.01 12.99 1.51
CA LYS A 55 -16.74 13.16 2.23
C LYS A 55 -15.53 12.63 1.47
N GLY A 56 -15.74 11.79 0.46
CA GLY A 56 -14.67 11.07 -0.21
C GLY A 56 -14.05 9.97 0.66
N GLU A 57 -14.84 9.36 1.54
CA GLU A 57 -14.37 8.32 2.47
C GLU A 57 -14.82 6.92 2.01
N VAL A 58 -13.95 5.94 2.21
CA VAL A 58 -14.23 4.52 1.96
C VAL A 58 -13.95 3.74 3.24
N LYS A 59 -14.88 2.87 3.65
CA LYS A 59 -14.73 1.98 4.80
C LYS A 59 -14.81 0.52 4.37
N MET A 60 -13.84 -0.27 4.83
CA MET A 60 -13.64 -1.68 4.46
C MET A 60 -14.28 -2.65 5.47
N SER A 61 -15.50 -2.36 5.96
CA SER A 61 -16.17 -3.13 7.02
C SER A 61 -16.71 -4.49 6.59
N ARG A 62 -16.70 -4.80 5.29
CA ARG A 62 -17.37 -5.97 4.69
C ARG A 62 -16.43 -6.88 3.91
N CYS A 63 -15.13 -6.75 4.14
CA CYS A 63 -14.15 -7.50 3.39
C CYS A 63 -14.25 -9.01 3.61
N PRO A 64 -14.02 -9.82 2.56
CA PRO A 64 -13.76 -11.24 2.72
C PRO A 64 -12.64 -11.56 3.73
N HIS A 65 -12.66 -12.77 4.30
CA HIS A 65 -11.65 -13.18 5.29
C HIS A 65 -10.21 -13.28 4.75
N HIS A 66 -10.03 -13.37 3.42
CA HIS A 66 -8.70 -13.45 2.81
C HIS A 66 -7.99 -12.09 2.70
N CYS A 67 -8.71 -10.99 2.97
CA CYS A 67 -8.23 -9.59 2.93
C CYS A 67 -7.22 -9.18 4.01
N ILE A 68 -6.78 -10.12 4.86
CA ILE A 68 -5.86 -9.85 5.98
C ILE A 68 -4.47 -10.43 5.69
N THR A 69 -4.36 -11.23 4.62
CA THR A 69 -3.23 -12.15 4.38
C THR A 69 -1.87 -11.47 4.21
N CYS A 70 -1.78 -10.14 4.07
CA CYS A 70 -0.51 -9.45 3.92
C CYS A 70 -0.13 -8.49 5.05
N ALA A 71 -1.05 -8.14 5.96
CA ALA A 71 -0.73 -7.26 7.08
C ALA A 71 0.29 -7.91 8.02
N GLU A 72 0.14 -9.21 8.29
CA GLU A 72 1.10 -9.99 9.08
C GLU A 72 2.43 -10.19 8.34
N GLU A 73 2.40 -10.54 7.05
CA GLU A 73 3.62 -10.73 6.25
C GLU A 73 4.43 -9.42 6.11
N ALA A 74 3.77 -8.31 5.80
CA ALA A 74 4.39 -6.99 5.68
C ALA A 74 4.88 -6.47 7.05
N HIS A 75 4.16 -6.77 8.14
CA HIS A 75 4.60 -6.45 9.49
C HIS A 75 5.83 -7.27 9.90
N ILE A 76 5.88 -8.56 9.55
CA ILE A 76 7.05 -9.42 9.76
C ILE A 76 8.25 -8.91 8.97
N GLU A 77 8.08 -8.57 7.69
CA GLU A 77 9.15 -8.04 6.85
C GLU A 77 9.66 -6.67 7.34
N TRP A 78 8.74 -5.77 7.67
CA TRP A 78 9.09 -4.46 8.23
C TRP A 78 9.81 -4.61 9.57
N ARG A 79 9.35 -5.50 10.45
CA ARG A 79 10.04 -5.83 11.71
C ARG A 79 11.44 -6.37 11.44
N ALA A 80 11.61 -7.25 10.44
CA ALA A 80 12.93 -7.76 10.07
C ALA A 80 13.88 -6.61 9.66
N LYS A 81 13.43 -5.69 8.80
CA LYS A 81 14.20 -4.50 8.37
C LYS A 81 14.55 -3.57 9.54
N VAL A 82 13.60 -3.33 10.44
CA VAL A 82 13.83 -2.49 11.63
C VAL A 82 14.79 -3.16 12.60
N CYS A 83 14.67 -4.47 12.83
CA CYS A 83 15.61 -5.22 13.64
C CYS A 83 17.03 -5.22 13.05
N GLU A 84 17.17 -5.36 11.73
CA GLU A 84 18.47 -5.26 11.04
C GLU A 84 19.10 -3.87 11.20
N HIS A 85 18.33 -2.81 10.97
CA HIS A 85 18.79 -1.45 11.15
C HIS A 85 19.13 -1.14 12.62
N ALA A 86 18.31 -1.61 13.56
CA ALA A 86 18.57 -1.48 14.99
C ALA A 86 19.83 -2.23 15.42
N ALA A 87 20.06 -3.45 14.91
CA ALA A 87 21.28 -4.23 15.18
C ALA A 87 22.53 -3.53 14.65
N MET A 88 22.45 -2.92 13.47
CA MET A 88 23.52 -2.09 12.91
C MET A 88 23.81 -0.87 13.81
N CYS A 89 22.78 -0.14 14.24
CA CYS A 89 22.94 1.01 15.13
C CYS A 89 23.45 0.64 16.53
N ALA A 90 23.04 -0.50 17.08
CA ALA A 90 23.49 -0.99 18.38
C ALA A 90 24.96 -1.41 18.39
N CYS A 91 25.47 -1.96 17.29
CA CYS A 91 26.91 -2.23 17.12
C CYS A 91 27.75 -0.94 17.18
N CYS A 92 27.19 0.17 16.70
CA CYS A 92 27.87 1.46 16.62
C CYS A 92 27.70 2.34 17.88
N ALA A 93 26.69 2.09 18.73
CA ALA A 93 26.39 2.89 19.93
C ALA A 93 26.41 2.02 21.20
N ARG A 94 27.38 2.25 22.09
CA ARG A 94 27.60 1.48 23.34
C ARG A 94 26.43 1.51 24.35
N HIS A 95 25.35 2.24 24.11
CA HIS A 95 24.15 2.24 24.96
C HIS A 95 22.94 2.79 24.19
N LEU A 96 21.91 1.98 24.03
CA LEU A 96 20.54 2.46 23.79
C LEU A 96 19.61 1.61 24.67
N PRO A 97 18.76 2.21 25.53
CA PRO A 97 17.79 1.46 26.29
C PRO A 97 16.77 0.89 25.33
N TYR A 98 16.36 -0.34 25.59
CA TYR A 98 15.39 -1.12 24.84
C TYR A 98 14.07 -0.35 24.70
N ALA A 99 13.95 0.47 23.66
CA ALA A 99 12.66 0.97 23.22
C ALA A 99 11.96 -0.21 22.55
N ASP A 100 10.77 -0.53 23.02
CA ASP A 100 10.00 -1.68 22.55
C ASP A 100 9.62 -1.48 21.08
N LEU A 101 10.45 -2.03 20.18
CA LEU A 101 10.26 -1.96 18.72
C LEU A 101 8.93 -2.61 18.28
N ASN A 102 8.23 -3.30 19.18
CA ASN A 102 6.90 -3.86 18.96
C ASN A 102 5.78 -2.80 18.81
N LEU A 103 6.01 -1.52 19.15
CA LEU A 103 4.99 -0.46 19.11
C LEU A 103 5.05 0.45 17.88
N LEU A 104 6.08 0.30 17.05
CA LEU A 104 6.13 1.03 15.80
C LEU A 104 5.25 0.26 14.80
N SER A 105 4.02 0.70 14.63
CA SER A 105 3.22 0.28 13.48
C SER A 105 4.05 0.51 12.22
N PRO A 106 4.06 -0.42 11.23
CA PRO A 106 4.69 -0.16 9.96
C PRO A 106 4.13 1.16 9.47
N PRO A 107 4.98 2.09 8.97
CA PRO A 107 4.44 3.27 8.33
C PRO A 107 3.47 2.75 7.27
N PRO A 108 2.23 3.28 7.19
CA PRO A 108 1.46 3.08 5.98
C PRO A 108 2.42 3.43 4.86
N LEU A 109 2.53 2.56 3.84
CA LEU A 109 3.33 2.86 2.67
C LEU A 109 2.78 4.16 2.11
N ALA A 110 3.34 5.26 2.58
CA ALA A 110 3.09 6.59 2.11
C ALA A 110 3.80 6.56 0.77
N PHE A 111 3.05 6.16 -0.26
CA PHE A 111 3.38 6.57 -1.61
C PHE A 111 3.63 8.06 -1.49
N PRO A 112 4.87 8.51 -1.80
CA PRO A 112 5.25 9.86 -1.49
C PRO A 112 4.22 10.76 -2.15
N TYR A 113 3.49 11.51 -1.33
CA TYR A 113 2.79 12.69 -1.80
C TYR A 113 3.89 13.54 -2.43
N ARG A 114 4.03 13.46 -3.76
CA ARG A 114 4.82 14.44 -4.47
C ARG A 114 4.03 15.71 -4.35
N GLU A 115 4.48 16.58 -3.45
CA GLU A 115 4.29 18.01 -3.62
C GLU A 115 4.56 18.30 -5.09
N ALA A 116 3.54 18.82 -5.76
CA ALA A 116 3.63 19.26 -7.13
C ALA A 116 4.70 20.36 -7.18
N LEU A 117 5.94 19.97 -7.49
CA LEU A 117 6.90 20.88 -8.06
C LEU A 117 6.35 21.25 -9.43
N HIS A 118 5.52 22.29 -9.45
CA HIS A 118 5.39 23.14 -10.61
C HIS A 118 6.80 23.55 -11.04
N LYS A 119 7.21 23.05 -12.19
CA LYS A 119 8.10 23.80 -13.07
C LYS A 119 7.45 23.79 -14.44
N ASP A 120 7.03 24.98 -14.83
CA ASP A 120 6.54 25.33 -16.14
C ASP A 120 7.52 24.87 -17.22
N VAL A 121 7.00 24.21 -18.26
CA VAL A 121 7.24 24.51 -19.69
C VAL A 121 5.99 24.10 -20.47
#